data_AF-A0AAV5UF44-F1
#
_entry.id   AF-A0AAV5UF44-F1
#
_cell.length_a   1.000
_cell.length_b   1.000
_cell.length_c   1.000
_cell.angle_alpha   90.00
_cell.angle_beta   90.00
_cell.angle_gamma   90.00
#
_symmetry.space_group_name_H-M   'P 1'
#
loop_
_entity.id
_entity.type
_entity.pdbx_description
1 polymer ?
#
loop_
_entity_poly.entity_id
_entity_poly.type
_entity_poly.pdbx_seq_one_letter_code
_entity_poly.pdbx_strand_id
1 'polypeptide(L)'
;SMSGAARADTLDGQSALLAIEKYRALLAAAASISKDEALALLDQSIAEARQDSRKATFIFEEDDSDETSSNSVEANAQFPPLMEEIRPTLERTIEELTIDHMKKVQLLPGDLIRLLNRGIVKHRDLESLLPDYETAVAVRRAFVEQNDKQSLAYLPHKGYDYPIAKDACCENMVGFMTIPVGVAGPLQINGGTPLMIPMATTEGALIASTNRGCSAIMRSGGVTTSVREVGMTRAPVVQFERPDDAFRLQQWLKVPENYDKMKSEFEAKSRFAKMEDIDIYIDGRLAHLRFRGKTGDAMGMNMISKATSDAMKHLQSTFQSAMKVVALSGNMCTDKKAANINWIKGRGRSAVAECVLPAAVVSKVLKTTPAAMAEAARAKFDSGSTLAGTIGGANAQAANVVAAIFIATGQDPAQVVSSSMCRTTLEVTSEGSLRASVTMPCIECGTVGGGTILPAQKQLLKLLKVAGPSPVDKAGTNANTLAEIIAATVLAGELSLMAALCTDDLVKSHLKLNRSRLNLEEQVSSSQPIIQLNRPQQQLNTIRGKSSEHTIKVNCSSIL
;
A
#
# COMPACT_ATOMS: atom_id res chain seq x y z
N SER A 1 14.27 -26.78 -43.58
CA SER A 1 14.22 -26.43 -42.14
C SER A 1 15.56 -26.61 -41.45
N MET A 2 16.23 -27.77 -41.58
CA MET A 2 17.50 -28.03 -40.85
C MET A 2 18.71 -27.17 -41.27
N SER A 3 18.80 -26.73 -42.53
CA SER A 3 19.93 -25.87 -42.98
C SER A 3 19.84 -24.41 -42.53
N GLY A 4 18.65 -23.92 -42.17
CA GLY A 4 18.44 -22.56 -41.64
C GLY A 4 18.67 -22.47 -40.14
N ALA A 5 18.36 -23.53 -39.39
CA ALA A 5 18.61 -23.62 -37.96
C ALA A 5 20.12 -23.56 -37.63
N ALA A 6 20.95 -24.30 -38.38
CA ALA A 6 22.39 -24.33 -38.18
C ALA A 6 23.11 -23.00 -38.49
N ARG A 7 22.48 -22.06 -39.22
CA ARG A 7 23.04 -20.72 -39.48
C ARG A 7 22.64 -19.68 -38.45
N ALA A 8 21.56 -19.92 -37.69
CA ALA A 8 21.06 -19.04 -36.63
C ALA A 8 21.75 -19.27 -35.26
N ASP A 9 22.49 -20.37 -35.10
CA ASP A 9 23.21 -20.75 -33.86
C ASP A 9 24.38 -19.81 -33.48
N THR A 10 24.61 -18.73 -34.23
CA THR A 10 25.63 -17.70 -33.92
C THR A 10 25.04 -16.38 -33.45
N LEU A 11 23.73 -16.33 -33.18
CA LEU A 11 22.99 -15.16 -32.72
C LEU A 11 22.48 -15.35 -31.29
N ASP A 12 22.33 -14.27 -30.53
CA ASP A 12 21.63 -14.34 -29.24
C ASP A 12 20.18 -14.83 -29.45
N GLY A 13 19.60 -15.44 -28.40
CA GLY A 13 18.30 -16.12 -28.50
C GLY A 13 17.16 -15.21 -28.98
N GLN A 14 17.27 -13.89 -28.77
CA GLN A 14 16.26 -12.91 -29.15
C GLN A 14 16.35 -12.57 -30.65
N SER A 15 17.57 -12.42 -31.16
CA SER A 15 17.88 -12.18 -32.58
C SER A 15 17.59 -13.41 -33.44
N ALA A 16 17.85 -14.61 -32.92
CA ALA A 16 17.49 -15.87 -33.57
C ALA A 16 15.97 -16.04 -33.72
N LEU A 17 15.19 -15.71 -32.69
CA LEU A 17 13.72 -15.81 -32.74
C LEU A 17 13.12 -14.83 -33.75
N LEU A 18 13.58 -13.58 -33.76
CA LEU A 18 13.09 -12.55 -34.69
C LEU A 18 13.42 -12.91 -36.15
N ALA A 19 14.61 -13.46 -36.40
CA ALA A 19 14.99 -13.95 -37.72
C ALA A 19 14.14 -15.15 -38.17
N ILE A 20 13.82 -16.08 -37.26
CA ILE A 20 12.96 -17.24 -37.54
C ILE A 20 11.51 -16.82 -37.80
N GLU A 21 10.98 -15.83 -37.07
CA GLU A 21 9.62 -15.31 -37.29
C GLU A 21 9.49 -14.56 -38.61
N LYS A 22 10.46 -13.70 -38.96
CA LYS A 22 10.52 -13.06 -40.29
C LYS A 22 10.63 -14.10 -41.41
N TYR A 23 11.44 -15.14 -41.23
CA TYR A 23 11.57 -16.25 -42.19
C TYR A 23 10.28 -17.05 -42.37
N ARG A 24 9.55 -17.32 -41.27
CA ARG A 24 8.23 -17.98 -41.33
C ARG A 24 7.18 -17.11 -42.02
N ALA A 25 7.21 -15.79 -41.79
CA ALA A 25 6.32 -14.85 -42.47
C ALA A 25 6.61 -14.79 -43.99
N LEU A 26 7.88 -14.82 -44.39
CA LEU A 26 8.29 -14.87 -45.80
C LEU A 26 7.88 -16.19 -46.50
N LEU A 27 8.03 -17.33 -45.83
CA LEU A 27 7.55 -18.62 -46.34
C LEU A 27 6.02 -18.69 -46.45
N ALA A 28 5.31 -18.01 -45.55
CA ALA A 28 3.85 -17.92 -45.60
C ALA A 28 3.34 -16.97 -46.69
N ALA A 29 4.15 -15.98 -47.10
CA ALA A 29 3.77 -14.94 -48.04
C ALA A 29 4.10 -15.25 -49.52
N ALA A 30 4.86 -16.30 -49.83
CA ALA A 30 5.33 -16.53 -51.19
C ALA A 30 5.14 -17.96 -51.69
N ALA A 31 4.31 -18.11 -52.73
CA ALA A 31 4.06 -19.39 -53.39
C ALA A 31 5.17 -19.80 -54.39
N SER A 32 6.23 -19.02 -54.57
CA SER A 32 7.22 -19.30 -55.63
C SER A 32 8.56 -18.54 -55.49
N ILE A 33 9.24 -18.63 -54.34
CA ILE A 33 10.66 -18.21 -54.22
C ILE A 33 11.56 -19.45 -54.19
N SER A 34 12.71 -19.39 -54.86
CA SER A 34 13.70 -20.47 -54.81
C SER A 34 14.36 -20.56 -53.44
N LYS A 35 14.89 -21.75 -53.10
CA LYS A 35 15.58 -21.98 -51.81
C LYS A 35 16.76 -21.03 -51.59
N ASP A 36 17.45 -20.64 -52.66
CA ASP A 36 18.62 -19.76 -52.58
C ASP A 36 18.22 -18.29 -52.35
N GLU A 37 17.10 -17.83 -52.94
CA GLU A 37 16.54 -16.50 -52.65
C GLU A 37 16.00 -16.40 -51.21
N ALA A 38 15.38 -17.46 -50.70
CA ALA A 38 14.93 -17.50 -49.31
C ALA A 38 16.08 -17.45 -48.30
N LEU A 39 17.24 -18.04 -48.65
CA LEU A 39 18.45 -17.97 -47.83
C LEU A 39 19.11 -16.58 -47.89
N ALA A 40 19.13 -15.93 -49.05
CA ALA A 40 19.65 -14.57 -49.18
C ALA A 40 18.83 -13.54 -48.37
N LEU A 41 17.50 -13.66 -48.38
CA LEU A 41 16.61 -12.80 -47.58
C LEU A 41 16.77 -13.02 -46.07
N LEU A 42 17.07 -14.26 -45.66
CA LEU A 42 17.40 -14.60 -44.27
C LEU A 42 18.72 -13.95 -43.85
N ASP A 43 19.76 -14.06 -44.68
CA ASP A 43 21.07 -13.45 -44.40
C ASP A 43 20.97 -11.91 -44.33
N GLN A 44 20.15 -11.28 -45.17
CA GLN A 44 19.85 -9.84 -45.09
C GLN A 44 19.11 -9.46 -43.79
N SER A 45 18.09 -10.23 -43.41
CA SER A 45 17.34 -9.98 -42.16
C SER A 45 18.21 -10.14 -40.91
N ILE A 46 19.16 -11.07 -40.94
CA ILE A 46 20.16 -11.26 -39.88
C ILE A 46 21.13 -10.06 -39.82
N ALA A 47 21.52 -9.50 -40.96
CA ALA A 47 22.37 -8.31 -41.01
C ALA A 47 21.66 -7.05 -40.48
N GLU A 48 20.37 -6.86 -40.79
CA GLU A 48 19.55 -5.76 -40.26
C GLU A 48 19.34 -5.88 -38.75
N ALA A 49 19.07 -7.09 -38.24
CA ALA A 49 18.94 -7.33 -36.80
C ALA A 49 20.23 -7.04 -36.01
N ARG A 50 21.40 -7.22 -36.65
CA ARG A 50 22.71 -6.86 -36.06
C ARG A 50 22.97 -5.35 -36.02
N GLN A 51 22.30 -4.54 -36.85
CA GLN A 51 22.42 -3.08 -36.81
C GLN A 51 21.49 -2.44 -35.77
N ASP A 52 20.29 -2.98 -35.56
CA ASP A 52 19.31 -2.46 -34.59
C ASP A 52 19.71 -2.69 -33.12
N SER A 53 20.54 -3.70 -32.84
CA SER A 53 21.03 -3.97 -31.47
C SER A 53 22.05 -2.93 -30.96
N ARG A 54 22.48 -1.97 -31.80
CA ARG A 54 23.51 -0.95 -31.45
C ARG A 54 23.02 0.50 -31.41
N LYS A 55 21.72 0.79 -31.30
CA LYS A 55 21.26 2.17 -31.09
C LYS A 55 20.16 2.30 -30.03
N ALA A 56 20.59 2.48 -28.78
CA ALA A 56 19.86 3.26 -27.79
C ALA A 56 20.78 4.41 -27.33
N THR A 57 20.83 5.48 -28.11
CA THR A 57 21.58 6.70 -27.79
C THR A 57 20.65 7.63 -27.02
N PHE A 58 20.96 7.89 -25.74
CA PHE A 58 20.41 9.02 -25.01
C PHE A 58 21.00 10.30 -25.61
N ILE A 59 20.15 11.17 -26.16
CA ILE A 59 20.58 12.52 -26.58
C ILE A 59 20.47 13.41 -25.34
N PHE A 60 21.61 13.65 -24.71
CA PHE A 60 21.89 14.92 -24.05
C PHE A 60 22.86 15.65 -24.97
N GLU A 61 22.55 16.89 -25.34
CA GLU A 61 23.56 17.75 -25.98
C GLU A 61 24.68 18.03 -24.96
N GLU A 62 25.89 17.93 -25.49
CA GLU A 62 27.19 17.77 -24.83
C GLU A 62 27.72 19.08 -24.23
N ASP A 63 28.58 18.93 -23.21
CA ASP A 63 29.92 19.54 -23.26
C ASP A 63 30.92 18.58 -22.56
N ASP A 64 32.08 18.44 -23.21
CA ASP A 64 33.11 17.40 -23.11
C ASP A 64 33.79 17.20 -21.74
N SER A 65 34.07 15.93 -21.37
CA SER A 65 35.42 15.32 -21.42
C SER A 65 35.57 14.05 -20.54
N ASP A 66 36.04 13.00 -21.23
CA ASP A 66 36.95 11.92 -20.82
C ASP A 66 36.56 10.66 -20.01
N GLU A 67 36.88 9.57 -20.70
CA GLU A 67 37.41 8.25 -20.31
C GLU A 67 36.53 7.21 -19.60
N THR A 68 36.09 6.26 -20.44
CA THR A 68 35.49 4.97 -20.12
C THR A 68 36.49 3.96 -19.55
N SER A 69 36.18 3.39 -18.38
CA SER A 69 36.63 2.02 -18.01
C SER A 69 35.43 1.20 -17.54
N SER A 70 34.95 0.30 -18.39
CA SER A 70 33.87 -0.64 -18.09
C SER A 70 34.41 -1.86 -17.34
N ASN A 71 34.19 -1.91 -16.02
CA ASN A 71 34.27 -3.16 -15.26
C ASN A 71 32.85 -3.69 -15.03
N SER A 72 32.52 -4.79 -15.71
CA SER A 72 31.36 -5.62 -15.45
C SER A 72 31.50 -6.26 -14.07
N VAL A 73 30.72 -5.80 -13.10
CA VAL A 73 30.59 -6.46 -11.79
C VAL A 73 29.66 -7.66 -11.98
N GLU A 74 30.25 -8.84 -12.14
CA GLU A 74 29.54 -10.11 -11.95
C GLU A 74 29.01 -10.16 -10.50
N ALA A 75 27.69 -10.28 -10.37
CA ALA A 75 27.01 -10.40 -9.09
C ALA A 75 27.24 -11.80 -8.49
N ASN A 76 28.39 -11.98 -7.84
CA ASN A 76 28.67 -13.15 -7.02
C ASN A 76 28.61 -12.76 -5.54
N ALA A 77 27.41 -12.37 -5.08
CA ALA A 77 27.16 -12.12 -3.66
C ALA A 77 26.72 -13.42 -2.97
N GLN A 78 27.68 -14.30 -2.67
CA GLN A 78 27.47 -15.36 -1.69
C GLN A 78 27.33 -14.72 -0.30
N PHE A 79 26.10 -14.53 0.17
CA PHE A 79 25.87 -14.22 1.58
C PHE A 79 26.02 -15.53 2.39
N PRO A 80 26.89 -15.60 3.41
CA PRO A 80 26.99 -16.79 4.23
C PRO A 80 25.65 -17.03 4.95
N PRO A 81 25.20 -18.29 5.08
CA PRO A 81 23.95 -18.58 5.76
C PRO A 81 24.08 -18.20 7.25
N LEU A 82 23.24 -17.28 7.74
CA LEU A 82 23.17 -16.85 9.15
C LEU A 82 23.12 -18.01 10.16
N MET A 83 22.65 -19.18 9.71
CA MET A 83 22.66 -20.44 10.44
C MET A 83 24.04 -20.86 10.97
N GLU A 84 25.13 -20.34 10.41
CA GLU A 84 26.48 -20.67 10.88
C GLU A 84 26.90 -19.88 12.13
N GLU A 85 26.40 -18.64 12.28
CA GLU A 85 26.65 -17.77 13.45
C GLU A 85 25.72 -18.10 14.63
N ILE A 86 24.55 -18.70 14.38
CA ILE A 86 23.53 -19.03 15.40
C ILE A 86 23.33 -20.55 15.47
N ARG A 87 24.41 -21.31 15.65
CA ARG A 87 24.29 -22.76 15.86
C ARG A 87 23.93 -23.06 17.32
N PRO A 88 22.91 -23.88 17.59
CA PRO A 88 22.66 -24.39 18.93
C PRO A 88 23.85 -25.23 19.41
N THR A 89 24.33 -24.98 20.63
CA THR A 89 25.23 -25.93 21.27
C THR A 89 24.41 -27.13 21.72
N LEU A 90 24.75 -28.34 21.26
CA LEU A 90 24.09 -29.58 21.67
C LEU A 90 24.65 -30.12 23.00
N GLU A 91 25.67 -29.48 23.55
CA GLU A 91 26.37 -29.88 24.78
C GLU A 91 25.47 -29.79 26.02
N ARG A 92 24.47 -28.89 26.01
CA ARG A 92 23.59 -28.62 27.16
C ARG A 92 22.23 -29.30 26.99
N THR A 93 21.63 -29.81 28.07
CA THR A 93 20.28 -30.39 28.04
C THR A 93 19.19 -29.31 28.01
N ILE A 94 17.97 -29.65 27.60
CA ILE A 94 16.85 -28.68 27.61
C ILE A 94 16.51 -28.30 29.06
N GLU A 95 16.62 -29.23 29.99
CA GLU A 95 16.38 -29.05 31.41
C GLU A 95 17.36 -28.02 32.00
N GLU A 96 18.66 -28.12 31.69
CA GLU A 96 19.68 -27.15 32.07
C GLU A 96 19.38 -25.75 31.53
N LEU A 97 19.06 -25.65 30.24
CA LEU A 97 18.69 -24.39 29.60
C LEU A 97 17.43 -23.77 30.21
N THR A 98 16.47 -24.61 30.62
CA THR A 98 15.23 -24.18 31.27
C THR A 98 15.51 -23.61 32.66
N ILE A 99 16.35 -24.28 33.45
CA ILE A 99 16.76 -23.82 34.78
C ILE A 99 17.47 -22.46 34.66
N ASP A 100 18.37 -22.32 33.71
CA ASP A 100 19.10 -21.08 33.48
C ASP A 100 18.19 -19.94 33.01
N HIS A 101 17.24 -20.23 32.12
CA HIS A 101 16.21 -19.27 31.74
C HIS A 101 15.39 -18.79 32.95
N MET A 102 14.95 -19.71 33.82
CA MET A 102 14.21 -19.38 35.04
C MET A 102 15.05 -18.54 36.02
N LYS A 103 16.36 -18.79 36.08
CA LYS A 103 17.33 -18.02 36.88
C LYS A 103 17.75 -16.71 36.22
N LYS A 104 17.21 -16.38 35.03
CA LYS A 104 17.59 -15.21 34.21
C LYS A 104 19.09 -15.17 33.89
N VAL A 105 19.70 -16.33 33.72
CA VAL A 105 21.06 -16.46 33.20
C VAL A 105 21.04 -16.11 31.71
N GLN A 106 22.06 -15.38 31.25
CA GLN A 106 22.20 -15.05 29.84
C GLN A 106 22.41 -16.33 29.03
N LEU A 107 21.50 -16.60 28.08
CA LEU A 107 21.58 -17.75 27.18
C LEU A 107 22.16 -17.36 25.83
N LEU A 108 22.77 -18.33 25.15
CA LEU A 108 23.26 -18.15 23.79
C LEU A 108 22.10 -18.11 22.79
N PRO A 109 22.24 -17.36 21.68
CA PRO A 109 21.24 -17.31 20.60
C PRO A 109 20.75 -18.69 20.13
N GLY A 110 21.67 -19.64 19.91
CA GLY A 110 21.33 -21.00 19.48
C GLY A 110 20.57 -21.82 20.53
N ASP A 111 20.81 -21.58 21.82
CA ASP A 111 20.09 -22.24 22.92
C ASP A 111 18.64 -21.75 23.01
N LEU A 112 18.42 -20.45 22.75
CA LEU A 112 17.08 -19.86 22.70
C LEU A 112 16.22 -20.48 21.58
N ILE A 113 16.82 -20.85 20.44
CA ILE A 113 16.11 -21.59 19.38
C ILE A 113 15.56 -22.92 19.91
N ARG A 114 16.36 -23.65 20.70
CA ARG A 114 15.95 -24.92 21.29
C ARG A 114 14.81 -24.75 22.30
N LEU A 115 14.86 -23.68 23.10
CA LEU A 115 13.79 -23.34 24.04
C LEU A 115 12.51 -22.84 23.36
N LEU A 116 12.63 -22.11 22.24
CA LEU A 116 11.50 -21.72 21.39
C LEU A 116 10.79 -22.96 20.81
N ASN A 117 11.54 -23.95 20.30
CA ASN A 117 10.99 -25.21 19.78
C ASN A 117 10.17 -25.99 20.82
N ARG A 118 10.47 -25.81 22.11
CA ARG A 118 9.75 -26.42 23.23
C ARG A 118 8.63 -25.53 23.79
N GLY A 119 8.48 -24.31 23.27
CA GLY A 119 7.51 -23.33 23.74
C GLY A 119 7.79 -22.77 25.15
N ILE A 120 9.00 -22.98 25.66
CA ILE A 120 9.45 -22.52 26.98
C ILE A 120 9.72 -21.02 26.95
N VAL A 121 10.43 -20.56 25.91
CA VAL A 121 10.58 -19.14 25.57
C VAL A 121 9.52 -18.77 24.52
N LYS A 122 8.99 -17.54 24.55
CA LYS A 122 8.11 -17.00 23.50
C LYS A 122 8.86 -16.00 22.65
N HIS A 123 8.46 -15.89 21.37
CA HIS A 123 9.05 -14.94 20.43
C HIS A 123 9.07 -13.50 20.95
N ARG A 124 7.99 -13.04 21.57
CA ARG A 124 7.85 -11.67 22.11
C ARG A 124 8.85 -11.33 23.21
N ASP A 125 9.49 -12.33 23.82
CA ASP A 125 10.40 -12.14 24.95
C ASP A 125 11.86 -11.99 24.48
N LEU A 126 12.18 -12.35 23.23
CA LEU A 126 13.55 -12.41 22.70
C LEU A 126 14.29 -11.08 22.84
N GLU A 127 13.64 -9.96 22.53
CA GLU A 127 14.24 -8.63 22.64
C GLU A 127 14.54 -8.20 24.09
N SER A 128 14.07 -8.95 25.10
CA SER A 128 14.45 -8.73 26.51
C SER A 128 15.50 -9.72 27.02
N LEU A 129 15.72 -10.82 26.29
CA LEU A 129 16.64 -11.91 26.65
C LEU A 129 17.99 -11.81 25.93
N LEU A 130 18.11 -10.94 24.93
CA LEU A 130 19.30 -10.79 24.09
C LEU A 130 19.88 -9.37 24.19
N PRO A 131 21.20 -9.22 23.96
CA PRO A 131 21.89 -7.95 24.16
C PRO A 131 21.48 -6.86 23.17
N ASP A 132 21.02 -7.26 21.97
CA ASP A 132 20.59 -6.35 20.92
C ASP A 132 19.40 -6.94 20.12
N TYR A 133 18.72 -6.05 19.42
CA TYR A 133 17.49 -6.36 18.69
C TYR A 133 17.76 -7.10 17.38
N GLU A 134 18.90 -6.84 16.73
CA GLU A 134 19.23 -7.50 15.46
C GLU A 134 19.49 -9.00 15.70
N THR A 135 20.17 -9.34 16.80
CA THR A 135 20.33 -10.72 17.26
C THR A 135 18.99 -11.39 17.59
N ALA A 136 18.06 -10.68 18.25
CA ALA A 136 16.72 -11.20 18.51
C ALA A 136 15.93 -11.51 17.23
N VAL A 137 16.02 -10.63 16.24
CA VAL A 137 15.45 -10.84 14.90
C VAL A 137 16.12 -12.03 14.21
N ALA A 138 17.45 -12.14 14.28
CA ALA A 138 18.19 -13.25 13.68
C ALA A 138 17.85 -14.61 14.31
N VAL A 139 17.70 -14.69 15.64
CA VAL A 139 17.19 -15.90 16.33
C VAL A 139 15.79 -16.26 15.87
N ARG A 140 14.90 -15.27 15.73
CA ARG A 140 13.53 -15.49 15.24
C ARG A 140 13.52 -15.98 13.79
N ARG A 141 14.37 -15.41 12.92
CA ARG A 141 14.56 -15.87 11.53
C ARG A 141 15.06 -17.31 11.48
N ALA A 142 16.11 -17.62 12.24
CA ALA A 142 16.67 -18.97 12.30
C ALA A 142 15.65 -20.01 12.79
N PHE A 143 14.76 -19.64 13.72
CA PHE A 143 13.62 -20.48 14.12
C PHE A 143 12.64 -20.72 12.97
N VAL A 144 12.29 -19.68 12.21
CA VAL A 144 11.36 -19.78 11.06
C VAL A 144 11.94 -20.62 9.92
N GLU A 145 13.25 -20.48 9.66
CA GLU A 145 13.96 -21.13 8.55
C GLU A 145 14.36 -22.60 8.81
N GLN A 146 13.99 -23.19 9.96
CA GLN A 146 14.38 -24.56 10.32
C GLN A 146 13.96 -25.62 9.27
N ASN A 147 12.79 -25.43 8.65
CA ASN A 147 12.23 -26.35 7.65
C ASN A 147 12.48 -25.89 6.20
N ASP A 148 12.81 -24.62 6.00
CA ASP A 148 13.11 -24.03 4.68
C ASP A 148 14.14 -22.90 4.85
N LYS A 149 15.39 -23.24 4.52
CA LYS A 149 16.55 -22.37 4.70
C LYS A 149 16.63 -21.21 3.71
N GLN A 150 15.72 -21.12 2.74
CA GLN A 150 15.71 -20.05 1.74
C GLN A 150 14.50 -19.11 1.87
N SER A 151 13.53 -19.45 2.72
CA SER A 151 12.27 -18.72 2.85
C SER A 151 12.41 -17.22 3.16
N LEU A 152 13.46 -16.79 3.87
CA LEU A 152 13.71 -15.38 4.19
C LEU A 152 15.01 -14.83 3.58
N ALA A 153 15.66 -15.55 2.66
CA ALA A 153 17.01 -15.22 2.18
C ALA A 153 17.14 -13.79 1.62
N TYR A 154 16.13 -13.32 0.90
CA TYR A 154 16.10 -11.98 0.30
C TYR A 154 15.34 -10.94 1.14
N LEU A 155 14.80 -11.31 2.30
CA LEU A 155 14.19 -10.35 3.22
C LEU A 155 15.30 -9.70 4.07
N PRO A 156 15.62 -8.42 3.85
CA PRO A 156 16.66 -7.76 4.61
C PRO A 156 16.28 -7.63 6.09
N HIS A 157 17.28 -7.69 6.96
CA HIS A 157 17.10 -7.61 8.41
C HIS A 157 18.29 -6.98 9.15
N LYS A 158 19.37 -6.64 8.45
CA LYS A 158 20.54 -5.99 9.06
C LYS A 158 20.46 -4.48 8.88
N GLY A 159 21.04 -3.72 9.82
CA GLY A 159 21.18 -2.28 9.70
C GLY A 159 19.87 -1.49 9.79
N TYR A 160 18.84 -2.07 10.43
CA TYR A 160 17.56 -1.42 10.69
C TYR A 160 17.46 -0.98 12.15
N ASP A 161 16.85 0.18 12.40
CA ASP A 161 16.60 0.70 13.75
C ASP A 161 15.39 -0.02 14.38
N TYR A 162 15.61 -1.26 14.81
CA TYR A 162 14.59 -2.08 15.47
C TYR A 162 14.04 -1.51 16.79
N PRO A 163 14.84 -0.85 17.65
CA PRO A 163 14.33 -0.23 18.88
C PRO A 163 13.17 0.73 18.64
N ILE A 164 13.19 1.54 17.58
CA ILE A 164 12.10 2.49 17.31
C ILE A 164 10.79 1.80 16.89
N ALA A 165 10.87 0.57 16.37
CA ALA A 165 9.74 -0.16 15.81
C ALA A 165 9.04 -1.10 16.81
N LYS A 166 9.80 -1.73 17.73
CA LYS A 166 9.29 -2.80 18.62
C LYS A 166 8.08 -2.40 19.45
N ASP A 167 8.13 -1.22 20.08
CA ASP A 167 7.10 -0.82 21.06
C ASP A 167 6.00 0.05 20.44
N ALA A 168 6.08 0.32 19.14
CA ALA A 168 5.23 1.32 18.49
C ALA A 168 4.66 0.91 17.13
N CYS A 169 5.28 -0.03 16.41
CA CYS A 169 4.96 -0.29 15.00
C CYS A 169 4.77 -1.76 14.64
N CYS A 170 5.55 -2.69 15.20
CA CYS A 170 5.49 -4.09 14.80
C CYS A 170 6.03 -5.06 15.86
N GLU A 171 5.33 -6.17 16.08
CA GLU A 171 5.75 -7.28 16.92
C GLU A 171 6.36 -8.42 16.08
N ASN A 172 7.14 -9.30 16.73
CA ASN A 172 7.68 -10.52 16.11
C ASN A 172 8.45 -10.29 14.79
N MET A 173 9.19 -9.19 14.68
CA MET A 173 9.93 -8.82 13.47
C MET A 173 10.94 -9.89 13.04
N VAL A 174 10.95 -10.20 11.74
CA VAL A 174 11.91 -11.11 11.07
C VAL A 174 12.76 -10.40 10.01
N GLY A 175 12.62 -9.09 9.89
CA GLY A 175 13.20 -8.28 8.84
C GLY A 175 12.34 -7.07 8.54
N PHE A 176 12.55 -6.45 7.39
CA PHE A 176 11.75 -5.35 6.89
C PHE A 176 11.55 -5.47 5.37
N MET A 177 10.46 -4.92 4.85
CA MET A 177 10.18 -4.91 3.42
C MET A 177 10.66 -3.60 2.79
N THR A 178 11.40 -3.69 1.69
CA THR A 178 11.82 -2.52 0.91
C THR A 178 10.80 -2.22 -0.17
N ILE A 179 10.20 -1.04 -0.13
CA ILE A 179 9.27 -0.55 -1.17
C ILE A 179 9.97 0.58 -1.94
N PRO A 180 10.03 0.54 -3.29
CA PRO A 180 10.61 1.63 -4.07
C PRO A 180 9.92 2.95 -3.78
N VAL A 181 10.71 4.01 -3.55
CA VAL A 181 10.22 5.37 -3.34
C VAL A 181 10.70 6.25 -4.50
N GLY A 182 9.75 6.89 -5.19
CA GLY A 182 10.03 7.93 -6.16
C GLY A 182 9.40 9.26 -5.75
N VAL A 183 9.59 10.29 -6.58
CA VAL A 183 9.03 11.62 -6.36
C VAL A 183 8.23 12.09 -7.57
N ALA A 184 7.09 12.73 -7.32
CA ALA A 184 6.30 13.44 -8.33
C ALA A 184 6.26 14.94 -8.01
N GLY A 185 6.52 15.80 -8.99
CA GLY A 185 6.52 17.25 -8.78
C GLY A 185 7.39 18.02 -9.79
N PRO A 186 7.58 19.33 -9.58
CA PRO A 186 7.07 20.10 -8.45
C PRO A 186 5.54 20.25 -8.44
N LEU A 187 4.94 20.42 -7.27
CA LEU A 187 3.51 20.75 -7.10
C LEU A 187 3.37 21.96 -6.18
N GLN A 188 2.79 23.05 -6.69
CA GLN A 188 2.55 24.28 -5.94
C GLN A 188 1.12 24.30 -5.41
N ILE A 189 0.99 24.34 -4.08
CA ILE A 189 -0.28 24.30 -3.36
C ILE A 189 -0.49 25.66 -2.68
N ASN A 190 -1.66 26.27 -2.85
CA ASN A 190 -2.04 27.53 -2.21
C ASN A 190 -1.03 28.68 -2.41
N GLY A 191 -0.39 28.74 -3.59
CA GLY A 191 0.66 29.73 -3.90
C GLY A 191 1.95 29.57 -3.09
N GLY A 192 2.09 28.49 -2.33
CA GLY A 192 3.27 28.21 -1.51
C GLY A 192 4.50 27.79 -2.31
N THR A 193 5.56 27.38 -1.60
CA THR A 193 6.76 26.81 -2.26
C THR A 193 6.40 25.49 -2.94
N PRO A 194 6.82 25.26 -4.19
CA PRO A 194 6.57 23.99 -4.86
C PRO A 194 7.23 22.81 -4.12
N LEU A 195 6.51 21.70 -4.01
CA LEU A 195 6.93 20.51 -3.28
C LEU A 195 7.21 19.33 -4.23
N MET A 196 8.18 18.50 -3.85
CA MET A 196 8.37 17.17 -4.45
C MET A 196 7.65 16.15 -3.57
N ILE A 197 6.68 15.44 -4.14
CA ILE A 197 5.80 14.55 -3.38
C ILE A 197 6.39 13.14 -3.38
N PRO A 198 6.77 12.58 -2.22
CA PRO A 198 7.29 11.22 -2.14
C PRO A 198 6.15 10.21 -2.27
N MET A 199 6.38 9.17 -3.08
CA MET A 199 5.41 8.10 -3.37
C MET A 199 6.13 6.75 -3.31
N ALA A 200 5.67 5.85 -2.43
CA ALA A 200 6.19 4.50 -2.29
C ALA A 200 5.27 3.51 -2.99
N THR A 201 5.72 2.87 -4.06
CA THR A 201 4.88 1.96 -4.86
C THR A 201 5.71 0.95 -5.63
N THR A 202 5.09 -0.18 -5.94
CA THR A 202 5.59 -1.17 -6.91
C THR A 202 4.80 -1.14 -8.22
N GLU A 203 3.78 -0.31 -8.33
CA GLU A 203 3.00 -0.16 -9.56
C GLU A 203 3.75 0.72 -10.56
N GLY A 204 4.19 0.10 -11.67
CA GLY A 204 4.81 0.81 -12.78
C GLY A 204 3.88 1.87 -13.38
N ALA A 205 4.47 2.98 -13.82
CA ALA A 205 3.82 4.18 -14.36
C ALA A 205 3.06 5.08 -13.37
N LEU A 206 2.74 4.65 -12.14
CA LEU A 206 1.98 5.47 -11.19
C LEU A 206 2.65 6.83 -10.93
N ILE A 207 3.91 6.83 -10.49
CA ILE A 207 4.66 8.06 -10.18
C ILE A 207 4.83 8.93 -11.43
N ALA A 208 5.14 8.32 -12.58
CA ALA A 208 5.30 9.05 -13.84
C ALA A 208 3.99 9.74 -14.28
N SER A 209 2.85 9.06 -14.11
CA SER A 209 1.52 9.61 -14.39
C SER A 209 1.18 10.76 -13.45
N THR A 210 1.36 10.58 -12.14
CA THR A 210 1.14 11.67 -11.16
C THR A 210 2.05 12.86 -11.46
N ASN A 211 3.31 12.62 -11.84
CA ASN A 211 4.26 13.67 -12.22
C ASN A 211 3.81 14.47 -13.46
N ARG A 212 3.23 13.80 -14.47
CA ARG A 212 2.61 14.47 -15.63
C ARG A 212 1.45 15.36 -15.19
N GLY A 213 0.62 14.88 -14.27
CA GLY A 213 -0.44 15.67 -13.63
C GLY A 213 0.08 16.91 -12.92
N CYS A 214 1.12 16.76 -12.10
CA CYS A 214 1.79 17.89 -11.43
C CYS A 214 2.30 18.92 -12.44
N SER A 215 2.89 18.47 -13.55
CA SER A 215 3.35 19.37 -14.63
C SER A 215 2.21 20.18 -15.25
N ALA A 216 1.05 19.56 -15.47
CA ALA A 216 -0.13 20.23 -16.01
C ALA A 216 -0.67 21.30 -15.04
N ILE A 217 -0.73 20.96 -13.73
CA ILE A 217 -1.15 21.89 -12.67
C ILE A 217 -0.17 23.07 -12.56
N MET A 218 1.14 22.81 -12.52
CA MET A 218 2.17 23.85 -12.41
C MET A 218 2.13 24.85 -13.56
N ARG A 219 1.93 24.36 -14.79
CA ARG A 219 1.78 25.22 -15.98
C ARG A 219 0.47 26.02 -16.00
N SER A 220 -0.42 25.75 -15.06
CA SER A 220 -1.73 26.38 -14.91
C SER A 220 -1.83 27.28 -13.67
N GLY A 221 -0.70 27.56 -13.00
CA GLY A 221 -0.65 28.44 -11.83
C GLY A 221 -0.77 27.74 -10.47
N GLY A 222 -0.68 26.41 -10.44
CA GLY A 222 -0.76 25.63 -9.21
C GLY A 222 -2.18 25.14 -8.88
N VAL A 223 -2.35 24.65 -7.66
CA VAL A 223 -3.62 24.13 -7.15
C VAL A 223 -4.01 24.84 -5.86
N THR A 224 -5.29 25.13 -5.71
CA THR A 224 -5.88 25.67 -4.49
C THR A 224 -6.48 24.55 -3.67
N THR A 225 -6.21 24.50 -2.38
CA THR A 225 -6.72 23.49 -1.46
C THR A 225 -7.29 24.12 -0.19
N SER A 226 -8.23 23.41 0.44
CA SER A 226 -8.71 23.78 1.77
C SER A 226 -9.14 22.56 2.57
N VAL A 227 -8.83 22.55 3.87
CA VAL A 227 -9.42 21.62 4.85
C VAL A 227 -10.60 22.30 5.51
N ARG A 228 -11.79 21.70 5.41
CA ARG A 228 -13.05 22.29 5.89
C ARG A 228 -13.44 21.78 7.27
N GLU A 229 -13.22 20.49 7.51
CA GLU A 229 -13.63 19.83 8.74
C GLU A 229 -12.53 18.89 9.24
N VAL A 230 -12.33 18.86 10.56
CA VAL A 230 -11.30 18.04 11.20
C VAL A 230 -11.89 17.36 12.42
N GLY A 231 -12.05 16.04 12.37
CA GLY A 231 -12.54 15.26 13.51
C GLY A 231 -12.38 13.77 13.29
N MET A 232 -11.55 13.13 14.12
CA MET A 232 -11.44 11.67 14.17
C MET A 232 -12.57 11.11 15.04
N THR A 233 -13.02 9.88 14.74
CA THR A 233 -14.21 9.30 15.36
C THR A 233 -13.97 7.95 16.01
N ARG A 234 -14.71 7.69 17.08
CA ARG A 234 -14.86 6.37 17.71
C ARG A 234 -16.33 6.20 18.09
N ALA A 235 -16.88 5.01 17.80
CA ALA A 235 -18.28 4.74 18.06
C ALA A 235 -18.47 3.46 18.88
N PRO A 236 -18.61 3.53 20.20
CA PRO A 236 -19.03 2.41 21.02
C PRO A 236 -20.46 1.99 20.69
N VAL A 237 -20.74 0.71 20.94
CA VAL A 237 -22.09 0.18 20.97
C VAL A 237 -22.43 -0.25 22.39
N VAL A 238 -23.55 0.24 22.88
CA VAL A 238 -24.13 -0.16 24.16
C VAL A 238 -25.46 -0.85 23.95
N GLN A 239 -25.85 -1.63 24.95
CA GLN A 239 -27.04 -2.45 24.92
C GLN A 239 -27.85 -2.24 26.18
N PHE A 240 -29.15 -2.10 26.00
CA PHE A 240 -30.15 -2.04 27.06
C PHE A 240 -31.03 -3.29 27.04
N GLU A 241 -31.90 -3.42 28.05
CA GLU A 241 -32.93 -4.45 28.10
C GLU A 241 -34.06 -4.14 27.11
N ARG A 242 -34.54 -2.89 27.09
CA ARG A 242 -35.65 -2.43 26.24
C ARG A 242 -35.19 -1.32 25.28
N PRO A 243 -35.79 -1.25 24.07
CA PRO A 243 -35.54 -0.13 23.14
C PRO A 243 -35.80 1.26 23.75
N ASP A 244 -36.81 1.38 24.62
CA ASP A 244 -37.17 2.64 25.29
C ASP A 244 -36.01 3.24 26.10
N ASP A 245 -35.15 2.39 26.68
CA ASP A 245 -33.99 2.84 27.43
C ASP A 245 -32.87 3.39 26.52
N ALA A 246 -32.73 2.83 25.31
CA ALA A 246 -31.83 3.38 24.30
C ALA A 246 -32.31 4.77 23.83
N PHE A 247 -33.62 4.97 23.68
CA PHE A 247 -34.20 6.29 23.42
C PHE A 247 -33.98 7.24 24.60
N ARG A 248 -34.12 6.75 25.83
CA ARG A 248 -33.84 7.55 27.03
C ARG A 248 -32.39 8.04 27.06
N LEU A 249 -31.41 7.20 26.69
CA LEU A 249 -30.02 7.64 26.53
C LEU A 249 -29.89 8.77 25.50
N GLN A 250 -30.55 8.66 24.34
CA GLN A 250 -30.53 9.70 23.33
C GLN A 250 -31.16 11.01 23.81
N GLN A 251 -32.27 10.97 24.55
CA GLN A 251 -32.87 12.18 25.14
C GLN A 251 -32.00 12.75 26.27
N TRP A 252 -31.37 11.89 27.08
CA TRP A 252 -30.46 12.31 28.14
C TRP A 252 -29.28 13.11 27.59
N LEU A 253 -28.71 12.71 26.44
CA LEU A 253 -27.62 13.42 25.76
C LEU A 253 -28.04 14.73 25.08
N LYS A 254 -29.33 14.96 24.84
CA LYS A 254 -29.85 16.24 24.32
C LYS A 254 -29.95 17.34 25.39
N VAL A 255 -29.88 16.96 26.67
CA VAL A 255 -29.84 17.93 27.78
C VAL A 255 -28.45 18.57 27.81
N PRO A 256 -28.32 19.91 27.69
CA PRO A 256 -27.03 20.59 27.56
C PRO A 256 -26.04 20.24 28.67
N GLU A 257 -26.48 20.16 29.92
CA GLU A 257 -25.62 19.89 31.07
C GLU A 257 -25.01 18.48 31.00
N ASN A 258 -25.76 17.51 30.48
CA ASN A 258 -25.29 16.14 30.29
C ASN A 258 -24.29 16.05 29.14
N TYR A 259 -24.57 16.76 28.03
CA TYR A 259 -23.63 16.87 26.91
C TYR A 259 -22.31 17.51 27.36
N ASP A 260 -22.37 18.61 28.11
CA ASP A 260 -21.19 19.31 28.62
C ASP A 260 -20.41 18.44 29.61
N LYS A 261 -21.11 17.65 30.43
CA LYS A 261 -20.44 16.66 31.29
C LYS A 261 -19.72 15.60 30.46
N MET A 262 -20.37 15.04 29.44
CA MET A 262 -19.74 14.07 28.53
C MET A 262 -18.52 14.66 27.80
N LYS A 263 -18.63 15.91 27.35
CA LYS A 263 -17.53 16.68 26.76
C LYS A 263 -16.37 16.83 27.74
N SER A 264 -16.65 17.23 28.98
CA SER A 264 -15.64 17.39 30.02
C SER A 264 -14.87 16.09 30.28
N GLU A 265 -15.58 14.97 30.41
CA GLU A 265 -14.98 13.65 30.63
C GLU A 265 -14.13 13.19 29.43
N PHE A 266 -14.60 13.46 28.20
CA PHE A 266 -13.86 13.15 26.98
C PHE A 266 -12.54 13.93 26.89
N GLU A 267 -12.55 15.23 27.23
CA GLU A 267 -11.40 16.11 27.10
C GLU A 267 -10.42 16.05 28.29
N ALA A 268 -10.80 15.45 29.42
CA ALA A 268 -10.10 15.54 30.69
C ALA A 268 -8.62 15.10 30.65
N LYS A 269 -8.28 14.08 29.85
CA LYS A 269 -6.95 13.44 29.87
C LYS A 269 -6.10 13.68 28.62
N SER A 270 -6.50 14.61 27.76
CA SER A 270 -5.70 14.98 26.59
C SER A 270 -5.87 16.45 26.25
N ARG A 271 -4.75 17.16 26.16
CA ARG A 271 -4.73 18.57 25.71
C ARG A 271 -5.20 18.76 24.27
N PHE A 272 -5.13 17.71 23.44
CA PHE A 272 -5.46 17.76 22.02
C PHE A 272 -6.81 17.13 21.68
N ALA A 273 -7.34 16.25 22.55
CA ALA A 273 -8.67 15.68 22.34
C ALA A 273 -9.70 16.77 22.65
N LYS A 274 -10.40 17.23 21.62
CA LYS A 274 -11.47 18.22 21.76
C LYS A 274 -12.73 17.66 21.15
N MET A 275 -13.74 17.38 21.98
CA MET A 275 -14.98 16.76 21.52
C MET A 275 -15.75 17.81 20.72
N GLU A 276 -16.05 17.48 19.48
CA GLU A 276 -16.85 18.33 18.61
C GLU A 276 -18.32 17.93 18.70
N ASP A 277 -18.60 16.63 18.62
CA ASP A 277 -19.97 16.11 18.61
C ASP A 277 -20.06 14.65 19.08
N ILE A 278 -21.27 14.21 19.43
CA ILE A 278 -21.64 12.82 19.71
C ILE A 278 -23.02 12.52 19.08
N ASP A 279 -23.02 11.83 17.95
CA ASP A 279 -24.25 11.32 17.33
C ASP A 279 -24.67 9.99 17.97
N ILE A 280 -25.98 9.75 18.14
CA ILE A 280 -26.50 8.42 18.55
C ILE A 280 -27.38 7.82 17.46
N TYR A 281 -27.07 6.59 17.09
CA TYR A 281 -27.87 5.75 16.19
C TYR A 281 -28.43 4.55 16.97
N ILE A 282 -29.75 4.41 16.98
CA ILE A 282 -30.44 3.34 17.72
C ILE A 282 -30.81 2.21 16.76
N ASP A 283 -30.55 0.96 17.18
CA ASP A 283 -30.98 -0.25 16.49
C ASP A 283 -31.61 -1.22 17.51
N GLY A 284 -32.94 -1.21 17.59
CA GLY A 284 -33.68 -1.92 18.62
C GLY A 284 -33.25 -1.50 20.03
N ARG A 285 -32.67 -2.44 20.79
CA ARG A 285 -32.13 -2.21 22.14
C ARG A 285 -30.66 -1.81 22.18
N LEU A 286 -30.04 -1.58 21.02
CA LEU A 286 -28.67 -1.11 20.88
C LEU A 286 -28.63 0.40 20.62
N ALA A 287 -27.61 1.06 21.14
CA ALA A 287 -27.28 2.44 20.79
C ALA A 287 -25.80 2.54 20.41
N HIS A 288 -25.54 3.10 19.24
CA HIS A 288 -24.20 3.40 18.73
C HIS A 288 -23.90 4.88 18.93
N LEU A 289 -22.92 5.20 19.76
CA LEU A 289 -22.56 6.57 20.11
C LEU A 289 -21.33 7.01 19.34
N ARG A 290 -21.48 7.73 18.22
CA ARG A 290 -20.36 8.17 17.39
C ARG A 290 -19.77 9.47 17.92
N PHE A 291 -18.75 9.34 18.78
CA PHE A 291 -17.95 10.48 19.24
C PHE A 291 -17.07 10.99 18.09
N ARG A 292 -16.99 12.31 17.96
CA ARG A 292 -16.12 13.02 17.01
C ARG A 292 -15.29 14.06 17.77
N GLY A 293 -13.99 14.11 17.51
CA GLY A 293 -13.13 15.11 18.14
C GLY A 293 -11.82 15.38 17.42
N LYS A 294 -11.25 16.55 17.68
CA LYS A 294 -9.93 16.97 17.17
C LYS A 294 -8.81 16.21 17.87
N THR A 295 -7.67 16.11 17.20
CA THR A 295 -6.52 15.28 17.63
C THR A 295 -5.17 15.97 17.47
N GLY A 296 -5.16 17.28 17.18
CA GLY A 296 -3.96 18.00 16.76
C GLY A 296 -3.35 17.38 15.49
N ASP A 297 -2.03 17.17 15.50
CA ASP A 297 -1.29 16.61 14.36
C ASP A 297 -1.24 15.08 14.32
N ALA A 298 -1.76 14.40 15.34
CA ALA A 298 -1.93 12.96 15.28
C ALA A 298 -3.13 12.58 14.40
N MET A 299 -3.10 11.41 13.77
CA MET A 299 -4.31 10.79 13.21
C MET A 299 -5.32 10.54 14.35
N GLY A 300 -4.82 10.12 15.50
CA GLY A 300 -5.50 10.24 16.78
C GLY A 300 -6.48 9.11 17.14
N MET A 301 -6.45 7.97 16.44
CA MET A 301 -7.29 6.81 16.78
C MET A 301 -7.14 6.36 18.24
N ASN A 302 -5.90 6.27 18.75
CA ASN A 302 -5.65 5.90 20.16
C ASN A 302 -6.13 6.98 21.13
N MET A 303 -5.93 8.25 20.78
CA MET A 303 -6.35 9.40 21.58
C MET A 303 -7.87 9.44 21.74
N ILE A 304 -8.61 9.35 20.63
CA ILE A 304 -10.07 9.35 20.62
C ILE A 304 -10.61 8.09 21.30
N SER A 305 -9.98 6.91 21.11
CA SER A 305 -10.42 5.69 21.80
C SER A 305 -10.30 5.80 23.31
N LYS A 306 -9.20 6.38 23.82
CA LYS A 306 -9.01 6.63 25.25
C LYS A 306 -10.01 7.65 25.78
N ALA A 307 -10.17 8.78 25.09
CA ALA A 307 -11.11 9.83 25.45
C ALA A 307 -12.57 9.30 25.50
N THR A 308 -12.97 8.55 24.47
CA THR A 308 -14.26 7.85 24.44
C THR A 308 -14.38 6.86 25.59
N SER A 309 -13.36 6.05 25.88
CA SER A 309 -13.42 5.09 26.99
C SER A 309 -13.61 5.79 28.34
N ASP A 310 -13.03 6.95 28.55
CA ASP A 310 -13.22 7.72 29.77
C ASP A 310 -14.64 8.32 29.86
N ALA A 311 -15.14 8.90 28.76
CA ALA A 311 -16.52 9.36 28.68
C ALA A 311 -17.55 8.23 28.88
N MET A 312 -17.26 7.02 28.37
CA MET A 312 -18.12 5.85 28.58
C MET A 312 -18.21 5.42 30.04
N LYS A 313 -17.16 5.63 30.87
CA LYS A 313 -17.22 5.34 32.31
C LYS A 313 -18.25 6.23 33.00
N HIS A 314 -18.39 7.48 32.58
CA HIS A 314 -19.43 8.36 33.08
C HIS A 314 -20.82 7.83 32.72
N LEU A 315 -21.07 7.45 31.46
CA LEU A 315 -22.34 6.82 31.07
C LEU A 315 -22.63 5.53 31.85
N GLN A 316 -21.62 4.69 32.07
CA GLN A 316 -21.78 3.49 32.90
C GLN A 316 -22.15 3.81 34.35
N SER A 317 -21.62 4.90 34.93
CA SER A 317 -22.02 5.34 36.26
C SER A 317 -23.44 5.92 36.30
N THR A 318 -23.87 6.60 35.23
CA THR A 318 -25.18 7.25 35.13
C THR A 318 -26.31 6.24 34.89
N PHE A 319 -26.10 5.27 33.99
CA PHE A 319 -27.09 4.26 33.64
C PHE A 319 -26.90 2.92 34.37
N GLN A 320 -25.81 2.77 35.11
CA GLN A 320 -25.52 1.63 36.00
C GLN A 320 -25.77 0.27 35.32
N SER A 321 -26.47 -0.64 35.99
CA SER A 321 -26.78 -1.98 35.47
C SER A 321 -27.72 -1.98 34.25
N ALA A 322 -28.40 -0.87 33.95
CA ALA A 322 -29.29 -0.79 32.80
C ALA A 322 -28.55 -0.72 31.45
N MET A 323 -27.28 -0.27 31.45
CA MET A 323 -26.48 -0.12 30.23
C MET A 323 -25.26 -1.05 30.23
N LYS A 324 -25.23 -1.98 29.27
CA LYS A 324 -24.04 -2.81 28.99
C LYS A 324 -23.24 -2.22 27.83
N VAL A 325 -21.95 -1.93 28.06
CA VAL A 325 -21.04 -1.64 26.94
C VAL A 325 -20.72 -2.96 26.24
N VAL A 326 -21.16 -3.11 24.99
CA VAL A 326 -20.92 -4.33 24.20
C VAL A 326 -19.53 -4.27 23.56
N ALA A 327 -19.18 -3.13 22.96
CA ALA A 327 -17.85 -2.89 22.42
C ALA A 327 -17.55 -1.39 22.35
N LEU A 328 -16.27 -1.00 22.54
CA LEU A 328 -15.84 0.38 22.31
C LEU A 328 -15.82 0.78 20.82
N SER A 329 -15.85 -0.20 19.91
CA SER A 329 -15.95 0.01 18.47
C SER A 329 -17.06 -0.86 17.88
N GLY A 330 -18.28 -0.34 17.88
CA GLY A 330 -19.47 -0.95 17.27
C GLY A 330 -19.59 -0.67 15.77
N ASN A 331 -18.47 -0.57 15.06
CA ASN A 331 -18.38 -0.30 13.61
C ASN A 331 -19.04 0.98 13.06
N MET A 332 -19.68 1.83 13.88
CA MET A 332 -20.23 3.13 13.46
C MET A 332 -19.20 4.28 13.46
N CYS A 333 -17.90 3.96 13.52
CA CYS A 333 -16.85 4.99 13.52
C CYS A 333 -16.79 5.73 12.16
N THR A 334 -16.52 5.09 11.01
CA THR A 334 -16.19 3.69 10.72
C THR A 334 -14.70 3.56 10.34
N ASP A 335 -13.95 2.69 11.01
CA ASP A 335 -12.50 2.59 10.81
C ASP A 335 -12.11 1.45 9.87
N LYS A 336 -11.35 1.72 8.80
CA LYS A 336 -10.80 0.72 7.85
C LYS A 336 -11.86 -0.12 7.11
N LYS A 337 -13.09 0.37 7.00
CA LYS A 337 -14.16 -0.23 6.20
C LYS A 337 -14.86 0.87 5.39
N ALA A 338 -15.28 0.52 4.17
CA ALA A 338 -16.07 1.42 3.35
C ALA A 338 -17.45 1.63 4.00
N ALA A 339 -17.81 2.88 4.29
CA ALA A 339 -19.06 3.22 4.95
C ALA A 339 -19.57 4.60 4.53
N ASN A 340 -20.86 4.67 4.17
CA ASN A 340 -21.56 5.91 3.80
C ASN A 340 -21.45 7.00 4.88
N ILE A 341 -21.43 6.62 6.15
CA ILE A 341 -21.34 7.61 7.23
C ILE A 341 -20.03 8.41 7.18
N ASN A 342 -18.92 7.82 6.75
CA ASN A 342 -17.66 8.55 6.58
C ASN A 342 -17.73 9.49 5.38
N TRP A 343 -18.41 9.08 4.31
CA TRP A 343 -18.63 9.92 3.13
C TRP A 343 -19.51 11.13 3.45
N ILE A 344 -20.60 10.93 4.19
CA ILE A 344 -21.61 11.96 4.47
C ILE A 344 -21.20 12.89 5.61
N LYS A 345 -20.69 12.34 6.71
CA LYS A 345 -20.39 13.09 7.95
C LYS A 345 -18.90 13.40 8.12
N GLY A 346 -18.06 12.99 7.17
CA GLY A 346 -16.61 13.07 7.27
C GLY A 346 -16.00 12.16 8.34
N ARG A 347 -14.68 12.00 8.27
CA ARG A 347 -13.85 11.33 9.29
C ARG A 347 -12.37 11.65 9.11
N GLY A 348 -11.68 12.15 10.13
CA GLY A 348 -10.33 12.66 9.95
C GLY A 348 -10.37 14.07 9.37
N ARG A 349 -9.85 14.29 8.17
CA ARG A 349 -9.78 15.61 7.52
C ARG A 349 -10.57 15.61 6.21
N SER A 350 -11.51 16.55 6.10
CA SER A 350 -12.26 16.81 4.87
C SER A 350 -11.51 17.85 4.04
N ALA A 351 -10.93 17.43 2.91
CA ALA A 351 -10.14 18.30 2.04
C ALA A 351 -10.77 18.43 0.65
N VAL A 352 -10.60 19.60 0.04
CA VAL A 352 -10.93 19.87 -1.37
C VAL A 352 -9.69 20.43 -2.04
N ALA A 353 -9.44 20.01 -3.28
CA ALA A 353 -8.43 20.59 -4.16
C ALA A 353 -9.05 20.97 -5.51
N GLU A 354 -8.69 22.13 -6.05
CA GLU A 354 -9.20 22.63 -7.33
C GLU A 354 -8.09 23.35 -8.12
N CYS A 355 -8.11 23.17 -9.44
CA CYS A 355 -7.34 23.97 -10.38
C CYS A 355 -8.11 24.20 -11.69
N VAL A 356 -7.69 25.20 -12.47
CA VAL A 356 -8.23 25.47 -13.81
C VAL A 356 -7.09 25.38 -14.81
N LEU A 357 -7.15 24.42 -15.73
CA LEU A 357 -6.14 24.20 -16.76
C LEU A 357 -6.54 24.87 -18.07
N PRO A 358 -5.72 25.79 -18.60
CA PRO A 358 -5.95 26.34 -19.94
C PRO A 358 -6.01 25.23 -21.00
N ALA A 359 -6.87 25.39 -22.01
CA ALA A 359 -7.02 24.40 -23.09
C ALA A 359 -5.68 24.03 -23.76
N ALA A 360 -4.77 25.00 -23.91
CA ALA A 360 -3.44 24.79 -24.45
C ALA A 360 -2.58 23.85 -23.58
N VAL A 361 -2.71 23.91 -22.25
CA VAL A 361 -2.01 23.01 -21.32
C VAL A 361 -2.60 21.61 -21.41
N VAL A 362 -3.92 21.48 -21.44
CA VAL A 362 -4.61 20.18 -21.60
C VAL A 362 -4.17 19.52 -22.92
N SER A 363 -4.16 20.25 -24.03
CA SER A 363 -3.69 19.74 -25.31
C SER A 363 -2.20 19.38 -25.29
N LYS A 364 -1.33 20.27 -24.80
CA LYS A 364 0.13 20.08 -24.89
C LYS A 364 0.66 19.03 -23.91
N VAL A 365 0.13 18.97 -22.69
CA VAL A 365 0.64 18.10 -21.61
C VAL A 365 -0.22 16.84 -21.49
N LEU A 366 -1.54 17.02 -21.41
CA LEU A 366 -2.50 15.92 -21.23
C LEU A 366 -2.91 15.26 -22.56
N LYS A 367 -2.51 15.83 -23.70
CA LYS A 367 -2.69 15.23 -25.04
C LYS A 367 -4.16 14.94 -25.39
N THR A 368 -5.07 15.72 -24.83
CA THR A 368 -6.52 15.58 -25.02
C THR A 368 -7.17 16.96 -25.05
N THR A 369 -8.50 17.03 -24.99
CA THR A 369 -9.28 18.27 -24.93
C THR A 369 -10.06 18.37 -23.62
N PRO A 370 -10.35 19.59 -23.12
CA PRO A 370 -11.23 19.78 -21.97
C PRO A 370 -12.59 19.09 -22.12
N ALA A 371 -13.19 19.17 -23.32
CA ALA A 371 -14.49 18.56 -23.61
C ALA A 371 -14.47 17.03 -23.47
N ALA A 372 -13.46 16.36 -24.06
CA ALA A 372 -13.32 14.90 -23.96
C ALA A 372 -13.12 14.45 -22.50
N MET A 373 -12.30 15.19 -21.73
CA MET A 373 -12.09 14.87 -20.31
C MET A 373 -13.37 15.04 -19.47
N ALA A 374 -14.14 16.11 -19.71
CA ALA A 374 -15.40 16.34 -19.02
C ALA A 374 -16.47 15.30 -19.39
N GLU A 375 -16.54 14.90 -20.67
CA GLU A 375 -17.43 13.82 -21.12
C GLU A 375 -17.05 12.48 -20.49
N ALA A 376 -15.77 12.11 -20.53
CA ALA A 376 -15.27 10.89 -19.90
C ALA A 376 -15.52 10.87 -18.39
N ALA A 377 -15.37 12.00 -17.70
CA ALA A 377 -15.69 12.11 -16.27
C ALA A 377 -17.17 11.85 -15.99
N ARG A 378 -18.11 12.46 -16.75
CA ARG A 378 -19.55 12.20 -16.59
C ARG A 378 -19.89 10.73 -16.84
N ALA A 379 -19.37 10.16 -17.92
CA ALA A 379 -19.62 8.77 -18.27
C ALA A 379 -19.06 7.80 -17.21
N LYS A 380 -17.83 8.03 -16.73
CA LYS A 380 -17.15 7.13 -15.80
C LYS A 380 -17.57 7.35 -14.34
N PHE A 381 -17.50 8.58 -13.86
CA PHE A 381 -17.65 8.91 -12.44
C PHE A 381 -19.10 9.14 -12.01
N ASP A 382 -19.96 9.65 -12.89
CA ASP A 382 -21.38 9.76 -12.56
C ASP A 382 -22.10 8.48 -12.98
N SER A 383 -22.16 8.17 -14.28
CA SER A 383 -22.92 7.00 -14.75
C SER A 383 -22.31 5.67 -14.29
N GLY A 384 -21.02 5.44 -14.57
CA GLY A 384 -20.34 4.18 -14.23
C GLY A 384 -20.33 3.87 -12.73
N SER A 385 -19.88 4.83 -11.90
CA SER A 385 -19.82 4.65 -10.45
C SER A 385 -21.20 4.53 -9.80
N THR A 386 -22.25 5.18 -10.33
CA THR A 386 -23.63 4.99 -9.87
C THR A 386 -24.16 3.60 -10.23
N LEU A 387 -23.97 3.15 -11.46
CA LEU A 387 -24.39 1.80 -11.89
C LEU A 387 -23.70 0.70 -11.09
N ALA A 388 -22.43 0.90 -10.74
CA ALA A 388 -21.67 -0.02 -9.90
C ALA A 388 -22.02 0.06 -8.40
N GLY A 389 -22.85 1.01 -7.98
CA GLY A 389 -23.23 1.18 -6.56
C GLY A 389 -22.06 1.56 -5.65
N THR A 390 -21.06 2.28 -6.17
CA THR A 390 -19.86 2.63 -5.38
C THR A 390 -20.19 3.64 -4.27
N ILE A 391 -19.53 3.48 -3.12
CA ILE A 391 -19.63 4.40 -1.98
C ILE A 391 -18.40 5.30 -1.95
N GLY A 392 -18.58 6.60 -2.19
CA GLY A 392 -17.47 7.57 -2.22
C GLY A 392 -16.43 7.31 -3.31
N GLY A 393 -16.79 6.53 -4.36
CA GLY A 393 -15.89 6.03 -5.40
C GLY A 393 -16.09 6.70 -6.77
N ALA A 394 -16.48 7.97 -6.81
CA ALA A 394 -16.64 8.73 -8.05
C ALA A 394 -15.31 9.36 -8.49
N ASN A 395 -14.28 8.52 -8.68
CA ASN A 395 -12.91 8.90 -9.05
C ASN A 395 -12.26 7.79 -9.89
N ALA A 396 -11.07 8.04 -10.45
CA ALA A 396 -10.37 7.08 -11.29
C ALA A 396 -9.41 6.19 -10.49
N GLN A 397 -8.55 6.80 -9.67
CA GLN A 397 -7.43 6.13 -8.99
C GLN A 397 -6.99 6.80 -7.68
N ALA A 398 -7.89 7.46 -6.94
CA ALA A 398 -7.51 8.13 -5.70
C ALA A 398 -6.79 7.19 -4.72
N ALA A 399 -7.21 5.92 -4.66
CA ALA A 399 -6.60 4.90 -3.81
C ALA A 399 -5.11 4.64 -4.12
N ASN A 400 -4.71 4.63 -5.40
CA ASN A 400 -3.32 4.42 -5.79
C ASN A 400 -2.42 5.54 -5.23
N VAL A 401 -2.84 6.79 -5.41
CA VAL A 401 -2.09 7.96 -4.95
C VAL A 401 -2.05 8.03 -3.42
N VAL A 402 -3.19 7.84 -2.75
CA VAL A 402 -3.28 7.85 -1.29
C VAL A 402 -2.40 6.76 -0.69
N ALA A 403 -2.48 5.52 -1.18
CA ALA A 403 -1.65 4.41 -0.69
C ALA A 403 -0.16 4.71 -0.84
N ALA A 404 0.26 5.23 -1.99
CA ALA A 404 1.67 5.51 -2.25
C ALA A 404 2.23 6.59 -1.30
N ILE A 405 1.47 7.65 -1.03
CA ILE A 405 1.85 8.69 -0.06
C ILE A 405 1.80 8.13 1.36
N PHE A 406 0.78 7.34 1.70
CA PHE A 406 0.59 6.78 3.05
C PHE A 406 1.77 5.90 3.46
N ILE A 407 2.18 4.99 2.58
CA ILE A 407 3.34 4.11 2.80
C ILE A 407 4.63 4.94 2.93
N ALA A 408 4.84 5.91 2.02
CA ALA A 408 6.01 6.78 2.05
C ALA A 408 6.12 7.62 3.33
N THR A 409 4.99 8.05 3.88
CA THR A 409 4.95 9.03 4.99
C THR A 409 4.56 8.42 6.33
N GLY A 410 4.53 7.08 6.44
CA GLY A 410 4.31 6.38 7.72
C GLY A 410 2.89 6.49 8.26
N GLN A 411 1.91 6.64 7.37
CA GLN A 411 0.49 6.58 7.71
C GLN A 411 0.04 5.12 7.82
N ASP A 412 -1.22 4.88 8.18
CA ASP A 412 -1.81 3.53 8.26
C ASP A 412 -2.39 3.12 6.89
N PRO A 413 -1.77 2.18 6.14
CA PRO A 413 -2.25 1.83 4.81
C PRO A 413 -3.64 1.17 4.80
N ALA A 414 -4.09 0.60 5.91
CA ALA A 414 -5.44 0.03 5.99
C ALA A 414 -6.52 1.13 6.00
N GLN A 415 -6.16 2.37 6.32
CA GLN A 415 -7.05 3.53 6.26
C GLN A 415 -7.17 4.11 4.84
N VAL A 416 -6.48 3.55 3.84
CA VAL A 416 -6.70 3.89 2.42
C VAL A 416 -8.17 3.65 2.05
N VAL A 417 -8.81 2.61 2.60
CA VAL A 417 -10.23 2.26 2.34
C VAL A 417 -11.18 3.45 2.47
N SER A 418 -10.99 4.27 3.50
CA SER A 418 -11.78 5.50 3.73
C SER A 418 -11.06 6.73 3.19
N SER A 419 -9.75 6.84 3.38
CA SER A 419 -8.96 8.02 2.97
C SER A 419 -8.93 8.23 1.46
N SER A 420 -9.23 7.20 0.66
CA SER A 420 -9.35 7.29 -0.79
C SER A 420 -10.76 7.57 -1.30
N MET A 421 -11.76 7.73 -0.42
CA MET A 421 -13.07 8.15 -0.85
C MET A 421 -12.97 9.56 -1.42
N CYS A 422 -13.32 9.69 -2.69
CA CYS A 422 -13.07 10.87 -3.49
C CYS A 422 -14.16 11.03 -4.54
N ARG A 423 -14.64 12.26 -4.71
CA ARG A 423 -15.38 12.69 -5.90
C ARG A 423 -14.48 13.59 -6.72
N THR A 424 -14.26 13.20 -7.98
CA THR A 424 -13.55 13.99 -8.98
C THR A 424 -14.57 14.65 -9.91
N THR A 425 -14.44 15.96 -10.12
CA THR A 425 -15.29 16.72 -11.03
C THR A 425 -14.43 17.38 -12.10
N LEU A 426 -14.76 17.16 -13.38
CA LEU A 426 -14.11 17.78 -14.53
C LEU A 426 -15.15 18.52 -15.38
N GLU A 427 -14.99 19.83 -15.54
CA GLU A 427 -15.94 20.71 -16.22
C GLU A 427 -15.24 21.64 -17.19
N VAL A 428 -15.89 21.94 -18.32
CA VAL A 428 -15.43 22.95 -19.25
C VAL A 428 -15.93 24.32 -18.79
N THR A 429 -15.03 25.28 -18.61
CA THR A 429 -15.40 26.66 -18.26
C THR A 429 -15.98 27.41 -19.46
N SER A 430 -16.60 28.56 -19.22
CA SER A 430 -17.08 29.46 -20.29
C SER A 430 -15.99 29.86 -21.29
N GLU A 431 -14.73 29.91 -20.84
CA GLU A 431 -13.55 30.27 -21.64
C GLU A 431 -12.92 29.04 -22.33
N GLY A 432 -13.53 27.86 -22.24
CA GLY A 432 -13.03 26.63 -22.85
C GLY A 432 -11.89 25.95 -22.10
N SER A 433 -11.56 26.40 -20.89
CA SER A 433 -10.57 25.75 -20.01
C SER A 433 -11.17 24.55 -19.28
N LEU A 434 -10.33 23.70 -18.68
CA LEU A 434 -10.78 22.58 -17.85
C LEU A 434 -10.70 22.97 -16.37
N ARG A 435 -11.85 23.14 -15.69
CA ARG A 435 -11.91 23.17 -14.23
C ARG A 435 -11.90 21.74 -13.70
N ALA A 436 -11.00 21.46 -12.78
CA ALA A 436 -10.85 20.15 -12.19
C ALA A 436 -10.78 20.26 -10.67
N SER A 437 -11.57 19.44 -9.97
CA SER A 437 -11.55 19.38 -8.52
C SER A 437 -11.70 17.96 -7.98
N VAL A 438 -11.19 17.77 -6.76
CA VAL A 438 -11.42 16.57 -5.96
C VAL A 438 -11.93 16.96 -4.58
N THR A 439 -12.89 16.19 -4.07
CA THR A 439 -13.43 16.32 -2.71
C THR A 439 -13.24 15.01 -1.98
N MET A 440 -12.49 15.06 -0.88
CA MET A 440 -12.09 13.90 -0.07
C MET A 440 -12.51 14.14 1.39
N PRO A 441 -13.71 13.66 1.82
CA PRO A 441 -14.29 14.01 3.11
C PRO A 441 -13.69 13.25 4.30
N CYS A 442 -12.84 12.26 4.06
CA CYS A 442 -12.40 11.36 5.13
C CYS A 442 -10.93 10.93 5.07
N ILE A 443 -10.01 11.89 4.88
CA ILE A 443 -8.56 11.63 4.90
C ILE A 443 -8.09 11.43 6.34
N GLU A 444 -7.62 10.23 6.65
CA GLU A 444 -7.16 9.84 7.99
C GLU A 444 -5.63 9.85 8.06
N CYS A 445 -5.05 11.04 8.15
CA CYS A 445 -3.60 11.21 8.21
C CYS A 445 -3.12 11.83 9.53
N GLY A 446 -1.81 11.82 9.76
CA GLY A 446 -1.16 12.50 10.87
C GLY A 446 0.33 12.64 10.62
N THR A 447 0.97 13.55 11.35
CA THR A 447 2.41 13.81 11.26
C THR A 447 3.14 13.49 12.56
N VAL A 448 2.42 12.91 13.53
CA VAL A 448 2.90 12.44 14.83
C VAL A 448 2.26 11.08 15.17
N GLY A 449 3.08 10.15 15.67
CA GLY A 449 2.66 8.83 16.13
C GLY A 449 2.55 7.78 15.01
N GLY A 450 2.37 6.52 15.39
CA GLY A 450 2.36 5.40 14.42
C GLY A 450 3.67 5.33 13.64
N GLY A 451 3.59 4.97 12.35
CA GLY A 451 4.75 4.84 11.48
C GLY A 451 5.50 6.15 11.18
N THR A 452 4.94 7.31 11.50
CA THR A 452 5.59 8.62 11.28
C THR A 452 6.85 8.83 12.11
N ILE A 453 7.05 8.01 13.16
CA ILE A 453 8.26 8.05 13.99
C ILE A 453 9.46 7.40 13.31
N LEU A 454 9.22 6.48 12.36
CA LEU A 454 10.27 5.72 11.71
C LEU A 454 11.19 6.66 10.90
N PRO A 455 12.52 6.45 10.92
CA PRO A 455 13.46 7.44 10.39
C PRO A 455 13.20 7.82 8.93
N ALA A 456 13.01 6.84 8.04
CA ALA A 456 12.79 7.10 6.61
C ALA A 456 11.50 7.89 6.37
N GLN A 457 10.38 7.44 6.93
CA GLN A 457 9.07 8.08 6.81
C GLN A 457 9.09 9.50 7.39
N LYS A 458 9.80 9.71 8.50
CA LYS A 458 10.00 11.03 9.10
C LYS A 458 10.78 11.97 8.18
N GLN A 459 11.80 11.49 7.46
CA GLN A 459 12.52 12.32 6.48
C GLN A 459 11.63 12.67 5.28
N LEU A 460 10.77 11.76 4.83
CA LEU A 460 9.82 12.04 3.74
C LEU A 460 8.72 13.02 4.16
N LEU A 461 8.30 13.02 5.43
CA LEU A 461 7.46 14.09 5.98
C LEU A 461 8.20 15.45 6.07
N LYS A 462 9.52 15.44 6.30
CA LYS A 462 10.33 16.69 6.27
C LYS A 462 10.48 17.23 4.85
N LEU A 463 10.61 16.36 3.84
CA LEU A 463 10.58 16.76 2.44
C LEU A 463 9.29 17.52 2.10
N LEU A 464 8.17 17.07 2.67
CA LEU A 464 6.86 17.74 2.57
C LEU A 464 6.70 18.94 3.52
N LYS A 465 7.70 19.26 4.35
CA LYS A 465 7.68 20.34 5.36
C LYS A 465 6.57 20.22 6.41
N VAL A 466 6.13 19.00 6.71
CA VAL A 466 5.04 18.74 7.68
C VAL A 466 5.44 17.77 8.81
N ALA A 467 6.71 17.40 8.94
CA ALA A 467 7.13 16.43 9.97
C ALA A 467 6.91 16.93 11.40
N GLY A 468 6.34 16.06 12.25
CA GLY A 468 6.20 16.30 13.68
C GLY A 468 5.01 17.20 14.05
N PRO A 469 4.91 17.58 15.34
CA PRO A 469 3.84 18.41 15.83
C PRO A 469 3.99 19.86 15.35
N SER A 470 2.87 20.49 15.05
CA SER A 470 2.82 21.94 14.85
C SER A 470 2.88 22.69 16.21
N PRO A 471 3.18 24.00 16.21
CA PRO A 471 3.10 24.83 17.41
C PRO A 471 1.75 24.67 18.13
N VAL A 472 1.75 24.73 19.46
CA VAL A 472 0.57 24.40 20.29
C VAL A 472 -0.63 25.29 19.96
N ASP A 473 -0.40 26.58 19.68
CA ASP A 473 -1.41 27.56 19.26
C ASP A 473 -2.00 27.29 17.86
N LYS A 474 -1.34 26.43 17.08
CA LYS A 474 -1.72 26.03 15.71
C LYS A 474 -1.85 24.52 15.56
N ALA A 475 -2.11 23.81 16.65
CA ALA A 475 -2.15 22.34 16.69
C ALA A 475 -3.03 21.75 15.57
N GLY A 476 -2.48 20.81 14.82
CA GLY A 476 -3.13 20.17 13.68
C GLY A 476 -2.80 20.79 12.32
N THR A 477 -2.06 21.90 12.27
CA THR A 477 -1.71 22.55 10.99
C THR A 477 -0.87 21.65 10.10
N ASN A 478 0.13 20.95 10.62
CA ASN A 478 0.99 20.09 9.80
C ASN A 478 0.19 18.95 9.18
N ALA A 479 -0.69 18.32 9.98
CA ALA A 479 -1.52 17.25 9.47
C ALA A 479 -2.65 17.74 8.53
N ASN A 480 -3.14 18.97 8.69
CA ASN A 480 -4.02 19.61 7.71
C ASN A 480 -3.30 19.84 6.39
N THR A 481 -2.08 20.40 6.42
CA THR A 481 -1.24 20.57 5.22
C THR A 481 -0.92 19.24 4.57
N LEU A 482 -0.71 18.16 5.33
CA LEU A 482 -0.55 16.83 4.75
C LEU A 482 -1.82 16.36 4.00
N ALA A 483 -3.02 16.60 4.56
CA ALA A 483 -4.28 16.29 3.87
C ALA A 483 -4.47 17.11 2.59
N GLU A 484 -4.07 18.38 2.60
CA GLU A 484 -4.05 19.25 1.41
C GLU A 484 -3.10 18.72 0.33
N ILE A 485 -1.89 18.31 0.72
CA ILE A 485 -0.90 17.69 -0.17
C ILE A 485 -1.47 16.41 -0.79
N ILE A 486 -2.11 15.56 0.01
CA ILE A 486 -2.75 14.32 -0.48
C ILE A 486 -3.83 14.65 -1.51
N ALA A 487 -4.76 15.55 -1.20
CA ALA A 487 -5.85 15.93 -2.11
C ALA A 487 -5.31 16.55 -3.42
N ALA A 488 -4.34 17.45 -3.32
CA ALA A 488 -3.67 18.05 -4.47
C ALA A 488 -2.98 17.01 -5.36
N THR A 489 -2.31 16.02 -4.76
CA THR A 489 -1.62 14.96 -5.49
C THR A 489 -2.61 13.98 -6.11
N VAL A 490 -3.73 13.69 -5.43
CA VAL A 490 -4.83 12.91 -6.00
C VAL A 490 -5.38 13.61 -7.25
N LEU A 491 -5.64 14.92 -7.19
CA LEU A 491 -6.07 15.70 -8.36
C LEU A 491 -5.08 15.59 -9.53
N ALA A 492 -3.78 15.65 -9.26
CA ALA A 492 -2.74 15.44 -10.28
C ALA A 492 -2.83 14.04 -10.92
N GLY A 493 -2.95 12.99 -10.10
CA GLY A 493 -3.12 11.62 -10.57
C GLY A 493 -4.40 11.42 -11.38
N GLU A 494 -5.52 12.01 -10.94
CA GLU A 494 -6.81 11.95 -11.62
C GLU A 494 -6.73 12.60 -13.01
N LEU A 495 -6.16 13.80 -13.11
CA LEU A 495 -5.99 14.52 -14.39
C LEU A 495 -5.20 13.70 -15.41
N SER A 496 -4.08 13.12 -14.98
CA SER A 496 -3.22 12.35 -15.88
C SER A 496 -3.87 11.05 -16.35
N LEU A 497 -4.49 10.29 -15.43
CA LEU A 497 -5.15 9.04 -15.80
C LEU A 497 -6.40 9.27 -16.64
N MET A 498 -7.23 10.26 -16.30
CA MET A 498 -8.40 10.60 -17.12
C MET A 498 -8.00 11.04 -18.52
N ALA A 499 -6.91 11.79 -18.65
CA ALA A 499 -6.37 12.14 -19.95
C ALA A 499 -5.91 10.90 -20.74
N ALA A 500 -5.19 9.98 -20.10
CA ALA A 500 -4.74 8.73 -20.72
C ALA A 500 -5.89 7.75 -21.06
N LEU A 501 -7.07 7.91 -20.44
CA LEU A 501 -8.30 7.19 -20.80
C LEU A 501 -9.04 7.82 -21.98
N CYS A 502 -8.86 9.12 -22.19
CA CYS A 502 -9.40 9.83 -23.35
C CYS A 502 -8.51 9.66 -24.60
N THR A 503 -7.33 9.04 -24.44
CA THR A 503 -6.38 8.76 -25.53
C THR A 503 -6.07 7.26 -25.56
N ASP A 504 -5.54 6.73 -26.66
CA ASP A 504 -5.10 5.31 -26.74
C ASP A 504 -3.78 5.04 -25.98
N ASP A 505 -3.45 5.84 -24.97
CA ASP A 505 -2.15 5.82 -24.28
C ASP A 505 -2.09 4.89 -23.07
N LEU A 506 -3.24 4.52 -22.47
CA LEU A 506 -3.25 3.70 -21.26
C LEU A 506 -2.56 2.35 -21.48
N VAL A 507 -2.96 1.62 -22.52
CA VAL A 507 -2.38 0.29 -22.82
C VAL A 507 -0.90 0.41 -23.19
N LYS A 508 -0.52 1.41 -24.00
CA LYS A 508 0.86 1.62 -24.43
C LYS A 508 1.80 1.94 -23.27
N SER A 509 1.36 2.79 -22.33
CA SER A 509 2.17 3.20 -21.17
C SER A 509 2.30 2.09 -20.12
N HIS A 510 1.22 1.36 -19.82
CA HIS A 510 1.30 0.18 -18.95
C HIS A 510 2.21 -0.92 -19.51
N LEU A 511 2.13 -1.20 -20.82
CA LEU A 511 3.01 -2.19 -21.44
C LEU A 511 4.49 -1.78 -21.40
N LYS A 512 4.80 -0.48 -21.55
CA LYS A 512 6.19 0.01 -21.54
C LYS A 512 6.81 0.09 -20.14
N LEU A 513 6.02 0.45 -19.12
CA LEU A 513 6.54 0.81 -17.79
C LEU A 513 6.20 -0.18 -16.68
N ASN A 514 5.14 -0.98 -16.83
CA ASN A 514 4.68 -1.91 -15.80
C ASN A 514 5.05 -3.37 -16.14
N ARG A 515 5.38 -3.67 -17.40
CA ARG A 515 5.98 -4.95 -17.79
C ARG A 515 7.48 -4.76 -18.04
N SER A 516 8.31 -4.98 -17.01
CA SER A 516 9.73 -5.23 -17.25
C SER A 516 9.87 -6.55 -18.02
N ARG A 517 10.76 -6.58 -19.02
CA ARG A 517 11.17 -7.79 -19.76
C ARG A 517 11.64 -8.94 -18.85
N LEU A 518 11.99 -8.63 -17.60
CA LEU A 518 12.50 -9.57 -16.60
C LEU A 518 11.50 -10.68 -16.22
N ASN A 519 10.20 -10.42 -16.23
CA ASN A 519 9.19 -11.42 -15.83
C ASN A 519 8.91 -12.51 -16.89
N LEU A 520 9.50 -12.42 -18.09
CA LEU A 520 9.24 -13.36 -19.19
C LEU A 520 10.39 -14.35 -19.44
N GLU A 521 11.60 -14.09 -18.93
CA GLU A 521 12.77 -14.94 -19.23
C GLU A 521 12.94 -16.14 -18.28
N GLU A 522 12.32 -16.14 -17.09
CA GLU A 522 12.45 -17.25 -16.13
C GLU A 522 11.49 -18.44 -16.36
N GLN A 523 10.47 -18.32 -17.20
CA GLN A 523 9.53 -19.44 -17.45
C GLN A 523 9.87 -20.32 -18.66
N VAL A 524 10.97 -20.05 -19.38
CA VAL A 524 11.30 -20.78 -20.63
C VAL A 524 12.52 -21.72 -20.49
N SER A 525 13.24 -21.74 -19.36
CA SER A 525 14.49 -22.50 -19.23
C SER A 525 14.45 -23.76 -18.33
N SER A 526 13.28 -24.27 -17.94
CA SER A 526 13.17 -25.54 -17.20
C SER A 526 12.55 -26.67 -18.03
N SER A 527 13.21 -27.05 -19.13
CA SER A 527 12.98 -28.36 -19.75
C SER A 527 13.59 -29.46 -18.87
N GLN A 528 12.83 -29.93 -17.87
CA GLN A 528 13.11 -31.23 -17.24
C GLN A 528 12.78 -32.36 -18.23
N PRO A 529 13.61 -33.40 -18.35
CA PRO A 529 13.34 -34.53 -19.23
C PRO A 529 12.13 -35.32 -18.73
N ILE A 530 11.19 -35.56 -19.63
CA ILE A 530 10.03 -36.44 -19.44
C ILE A 530 10.53 -37.84 -19.10
N ILE A 531 10.32 -38.27 -17.85
CA ILE A 531 10.47 -39.68 -17.47
C ILE A 531 9.32 -40.44 -18.13
N GLN A 532 9.65 -41.20 -19.18
CA GLN A 532 8.74 -42.20 -19.74
C GLN A 532 8.48 -43.30 -18.69
N LEU A 533 7.29 -43.28 -18.10
CA LEU A 533 6.78 -44.41 -17.33
C LEU A 533 6.43 -45.55 -18.29
N ASN A 534 7.33 -46.53 -18.38
CA ASN A 534 7.04 -47.85 -18.96
C ASN A 534 5.85 -48.48 -18.22
N ARG A 535 4.77 -48.73 -18.94
CA ARG A 535 3.64 -49.55 -18.46
C ARG A 535 4.05 -51.03 -18.44
N PRO A 536 3.91 -51.76 -17.33
CA PRO A 536 3.80 -53.19 -17.38
C PRO A 536 2.34 -53.55 -17.72
N GLN A 537 2.14 -54.24 -18.84
CA GLN A 537 0.99 -55.11 -19.00
C GLN A 537 1.15 -56.27 -18.01
N GLN A 538 0.15 -56.51 -17.14
CA GLN A 538 -0.38 -57.86 -16.93
C GLN A 538 -1.60 -57.88 -15.98
N GLN A 539 -2.64 -58.54 -16.52
CA GLN A 539 -3.61 -59.42 -15.86
C GLN A 539 -4.71 -58.81 -14.97
N LEU A 540 -5.90 -58.74 -15.58
CA LEU A 540 -7.18 -58.82 -14.88
C LEU A 540 -7.22 -60.10 -14.02
N ASN A 541 -7.47 -59.93 -12.73
CA ASN A 541 -8.21 -60.90 -11.93
C ASN A 541 -9.16 -60.16 -11.01
N THR A 542 -10.44 -60.40 -11.25
CA THR A 542 -11.60 -60.02 -10.45
C THR A 542 -11.50 -60.64 -9.06
N ILE A 543 -11.80 -59.90 -7.98
CA ILE A 543 -12.50 -60.39 -6.77
C ILE A 543 -12.96 -59.18 -5.91
N ARG A 544 -14.13 -59.36 -5.30
CA ARG A 544 -15.02 -58.41 -4.62
C ARG A 544 -14.49 -57.87 -3.28
N GLY A 545 -14.88 -56.61 -2.99
CA GLY A 545 -15.46 -56.21 -1.70
C GLY A 545 -14.53 -55.57 -0.65
N LYS A 546 -14.73 -54.27 -0.39
CA LYS A 546 -15.28 -53.71 0.86
C LYS A 546 -15.05 -52.19 0.90
N SER A 547 -16.14 -51.46 1.10
CA SER A 547 -16.17 -50.05 1.44
C SER A 547 -15.59 -49.81 2.84
N SER A 548 -14.68 -48.85 2.97
CA SER A 548 -14.41 -48.21 4.25
C SER A 548 -14.31 -46.70 4.05
N GLU A 549 -15.40 -46.02 4.40
CA GLU A 549 -15.45 -44.58 4.61
C GLU A 549 -14.33 -44.15 5.59
N HIS A 550 -13.56 -43.13 5.22
CA HIS A 550 -12.73 -42.39 6.17
C HIS A 550 -13.28 -40.97 6.27
N THR A 551 -14.13 -40.78 7.29
CA THR A 551 -14.68 -39.49 7.69
C THR A 551 -13.57 -38.68 8.37
N ILE A 552 -13.17 -37.56 7.77
CA ILE A 552 -12.28 -36.57 8.39
C ILE A 552 -13.11 -35.77 9.39
N LYS A 553 -12.90 -35.99 10.69
CA LYS A 553 -13.43 -35.12 11.75
C LYS A 553 -12.58 -33.84 11.82
N VAL A 554 -13.15 -32.72 11.40
CA VAL A 554 -12.61 -31.38 11.68
C VAL A 554 -13.15 -30.91 13.03
N ASN A 555 -12.28 -30.71 14.02
CA ASN A 555 -12.65 -30.19 15.33
C ASN A 555 -12.68 -28.66 15.29
N CYS A 556 -13.86 -28.08 15.08
CA CYS A 556 -14.09 -26.64 15.15
C CYS A 556 -14.34 -26.21 16.60
N SER A 557 -13.26 -25.99 17.36
CA SER A 557 -13.35 -25.34 18.66
C SER A 557 -12.18 -24.39 18.87
N SER A 558 -12.16 -23.28 18.11
CA SER A 558 -11.35 -22.05 18.37
C SER A 558 -11.77 -20.87 17.48
N ILE A 559 -13.04 -20.75 17.10
CA ILE A 559 -13.60 -19.51 16.54
C ILE A 559 -14.98 -19.31 17.16
N LEU A 560 -15.02 -18.66 18.32
CA LEU A 560 -16.12 -17.87 18.84
C LEU A 560 -15.53 -16.76 19.71
#